data_AF-A0A2N7Q183-F1
#
_entry.id   AF-A0A2N7Q183-F1
#
_cell.length_a   1.000
_cell.length_b   1.000
_cell.length_c   1.000
_cell.angle_alpha   90.00
_cell.angle_beta   90.00
_cell.angle_gamma   90.00
#
_symmetry.space_group_name_H-M   'P 1'
#
loop_
_entity.id
_entity.type
_entity.pdbx_description
1 polymer ?
#
loop_
_entity_poly.entity_id
_entity_poly.type
_entity_poly.pdbx_seq_one_letter_code
_entity_poly.pdbx_strand_id
1 'polypeptide(L)'
;MLRGRFECILDDKGRIKIPSKFLETLKEDGINVLVMTFFDQSIYAYPKNIWESLESKALSLPLTNKSARRFKRMFFSSAIDVNLDSQGRIIIPQTLRQLANIEKNIVVLGNLDHIEL
;
A
#
# COMPACT_ATOMS: atom_id res chain seq x y z
N MET A 1 -9.31 9.25 -7.66
CA MET A 1 -7.85 9.35 -7.95
C MET A 1 -7.12 9.93 -6.74
N LEU A 2 -6.05 9.28 -6.30
CA LEU A 2 -5.29 9.64 -5.09
C LEU A 2 -4.16 10.62 -5.44
N ARG A 3 -4.23 11.87 -4.94
CA ARG A 3 -3.22 12.91 -5.21
C ARG A 3 -3.00 13.82 -4.00
N GLY A 4 -1.74 14.05 -3.67
CA GLY A 4 -1.32 14.97 -2.61
C GLY A 4 -0.19 14.40 -1.75
N ARG A 5 0.30 15.20 -0.82
CA ARG A 5 1.34 14.88 0.15
C ARG A 5 0.85 15.30 1.53
N PHE A 6 0.91 14.38 2.50
CA PHE A 6 0.43 14.62 3.86
C PHE A 6 1.43 14.07 4.87
N GLU A 7 1.75 14.86 5.89
CA GLU A 7 2.54 14.37 7.03
C GLU A 7 1.61 13.71 8.03
N CYS A 8 1.96 12.50 8.47
CA CYS A 8 1.18 11.66 9.36
C CYS A 8 2.08 11.07 10.44
N ILE A 9 1.47 10.65 11.54
CA ILE A 9 2.16 10.06 12.68
C ILE A 9 1.58 8.67 12.91
N LEU A 10 2.47 7.69 13.06
CA LEU A 10 2.14 6.34 13.50
C LEU A 10 1.69 6.36 14.97
N ASP A 11 0.56 5.74 15.27
CA ASP A 11 0.14 5.56 16.65
C ASP A 11 0.91 4.41 17.33
N ASP A 12 0.78 4.29 18.65
CA ASP A 12 1.49 3.28 19.46
C ASP A 12 1.13 1.83 19.07
N LYS A 13 0.05 1.63 18.30
CA LYS A 13 -0.40 0.33 17.80
C LYS A 13 0.07 0.07 16.37
N GLY A 14 0.91 0.93 15.80
CA GLY A 14 1.39 0.81 14.43
C GLY A 14 0.35 1.16 13.38
N ARG A 15 -0.65 1.98 13.71
CA ARG A 15 -1.69 2.42 12.76
C ARG A 15 -1.46 3.84 12.31
N ILE A 16 -1.86 4.12 11.09
CA ILE A 16 -1.94 5.48 10.56
C ILE A 16 -3.37 5.84 10.23
N LYS A 17 -3.72 7.11 10.42
CA LYS A 17 -4.97 7.66 9.89
C LYS A 17 -4.75 8.02 8.43
N ILE A 18 -5.59 7.50 7.53
CA ILE A 18 -5.53 7.88 6.12
C ILE A 18 -5.97 9.35 6.01
N PRO A 19 -5.23 10.19 5.25
CA PRO A 19 -5.63 11.56 4.98
C PRO A 19 -7.08 11.63 4.49
N SER A 20 -7.87 12.56 5.01
CA SER A 20 -9.33 12.62 4.75
C SER A 20 -9.67 12.61 3.27
N LYS A 21 -8.87 13.29 2.44
CA LYS A 21 -9.03 13.33 0.97
C LYS A 21 -8.89 11.96 0.32
N PHE A 22 -7.95 11.13 0.80
CA PHE A 22 -7.80 9.76 0.29
C PHE A 22 -8.91 8.87 0.82
N LEU A 23 -9.31 9.04 2.07
CA LEU A 23 -10.41 8.27 2.65
C LEU A 23 -11.73 8.53 1.93
N GLU A 24 -12.01 9.78 1.53
CA GLU A 24 -13.18 10.15 0.73
C GLU A 24 -13.18 9.44 -0.62
N THR A 25 -12.08 9.53 -1.38
CA THR A 25 -11.93 8.83 -2.66
C THR A 25 -12.11 7.31 -2.50
N LEU A 26 -11.48 6.70 -1.50
CA LEU A 26 -11.61 5.26 -1.26
C LEU A 26 -13.06 4.86 -0.93
N LYS A 27 -13.78 5.69 -0.17
CA LYS A 27 -15.19 5.43 0.16
C LYS A 27 -16.12 5.59 -1.04
N GLU A 28 -15.91 6.62 -1.87
CA GLU A 28 -16.66 6.81 -3.12
C GLU A 28 -16.51 5.60 -4.05
N ASP A 29 -15.32 5.02 -4.10
CA ASP A 29 -15.00 3.82 -4.89
C ASP A 29 -15.42 2.50 -4.18
N GLY A 30 -16.02 2.56 -2.99
CA GLY A 30 -16.45 1.39 -2.22
C GLY A 30 -15.29 0.53 -1.67
N ILE A 31 -14.10 1.10 -1.55
CA ILE A 31 -12.88 0.40 -1.12
C ILE A 31 -12.73 0.45 0.40
N ASN A 32 -12.73 -0.73 1.02
CA ASN A 32 -12.46 -0.93 2.45
C ASN A 32 -11.18 -1.74 2.73
N VAL A 33 -10.60 -2.37 1.70
CA VAL A 33 -9.35 -3.14 1.77
C VAL A 33 -8.29 -2.48 0.91
N LEU A 34 -7.10 -2.29 1.50
CA LEU A 34 -5.89 -1.96 0.78
C LEU A 34 -4.94 -3.15 0.82
N VAL A 35 -4.08 -3.28 -0.19
CA VAL A 35 -2.99 -4.25 -0.21
C VAL A 35 -1.68 -3.49 -0.10
N MET A 36 -0.97 -3.70 1.00
CA MET A 36 0.33 -3.09 1.26
C MET A 36 1.46 -3.98 0.77
N THR A 37 2.46 -3.41 0.11
CA THR A 37 3.69 -4.12 -0.25
C THR A 37 4.91 -3.20 -0.15
N PHE A 38 6.10 -3.76 -0.01
CA PHE A 38 7.34 -3.00 0.00
C PHE A 38 7.90 -2.87 -1.41
N PHE A 39 8.18 -1.63 -1.84
CA PHE A 39 8.82 -1.35 -3.12
C PHE A 39 9.56 -0.02 -3.07
N ASP A 40 10.71 0.04 -3.71
CA ASP A 40 11.55 1.25 -3.83
C ASP A 40 11.78 2.01 -2.50
N GLN A 41 12.07 1.26 -1.43
CA GLN A 41 12.30 1.80 -0.07
C GLN A 41 11.06 2.41 0.61
N SER A 42 9.87 2.20 0.04
CA SER A 42 8.60 2.71 0.57
C SER A 42 7.56 1.59 0.66
N ILE A 43 6.47 1.86 1.38
CA ILE A 43 5.31 0.98 1.43
C ILE A 43 4.26 1.49 0.45
N TYR A 44 3.91 0.66 -0.50
CA TYR A 44 2.88 0.93 -1.48
C TYR A 44 1.57 0.32 -0.99
N ALA A 45 0.50 1.09 -0.92
CA ALA A 45 -0.83 0.63 -0.51
C ALA A 45 -1.82 0.84 -1.66
N TYR A 46 -2.19 -0.26 -2.31
CA TYR A 46 -3.12 -0.28 -3.45
C TYR A 46 -4.56 -0.56 -2.98
N PRO A 47 -5.57 0.10 -3.55
CA PRO A 47 -6.94 -0.41 -3.52
C PRO A 47 -7.00 -1.86 -4.01
N LYS A 48 -7.79 -2.72 -3.35
CA LYS A 48 -7.81 -4.17 -3.66
C LYS A 48 -8.11 -4.48 -5.13
N ASN A 49 -9.06 -3.79 -5.74
CA ASN A 49 -9.40 -3.93 -7.17
C ASN A 49 -8.23 -3.59 -8.11
N ILE A 50 -7.42 -2.58 -7.77
CA ILE A 50 -6.21 -2.22 -8.51
C ILE A 50 -5.16 -3.32 -8.33
N TRP A 51 -4.99 -3.82 -7.10
CA TRP A 51 -4.06 -4.90 -6.81
C TRP A 51 -4.38 -6.19 -7.57
N GLU A 52 -5.64 -6.62 -7.60
CA GLU A 52 -6.08 -7.80 -8.35
C GLU A 52 -5.78 -7.69 -9.86
N SER A 53 -5.86 -6.47 -10.40
CA SER A 53 -5.45 -6.17 -11.77
C SER A 53 -3.93 -6.32 -11.96
N LEU A 54 -3.13 -5.93 -10.97
CA LEU A 54 -1.67 -6.13 -10.97
C LEU A 54 -1.29 -7.61 -10.86
N GLU A 55 -1.97 -8.37 -9.99
CA GLU A 55 -1.78 -9.82 -9.86
C GLU A 55 -2.07 -10.55 -11.17
N SER A 56 -3.18 -10.20 -11.83
CA SER A 56 -3.55 -10.75 -13.14
C SER A 56 -2.46 -10.50 -14.19
N LYS A 57 -1.89 -9.28 -14.23
CA LYS A 57 -0.75 -8.95 -15.10
C LYS A 57 0.52 -9.70 -14.70
N ALA A 58 0.75 -9.91 -13.41
CA ALA A 58 1.92 -10.64 -12.93
C ALA A 58 1.86 -12.14 -13.26
N LEU A 59 0.66 -12.73 -13.30
CA LEU A 59 0.47 -14.12 -13.71
C LEU A 59 0.80 -14.37 -15.18
N SER A 60 0.62 -13.38 -16.05
CA SER A 60 0.95 -13.50 -17.48
C SER A 60 2.44 -13.30 -17.80
N LEU A 61 3.28 -12.93 -16.82
CA LEU A 61 4.71 -12.74 -17.04
C LEU A 61 5.45 -14.07 -17.33
N PRO A 62 6.34 -14.11 -18.34
CA PRO A 62 7.06 -15.34 -18.69
C PRO A 62 7.92 -15.89 -17.56
N LEU A 63 7.73 -17.17 -17.23
CA LEU A 63 8.53 -17.87 -16.21
C LEU A 63 10.01 -17.98 -16.59
N THR A 64 10.36 -17.96 -17.87
CA THR A 64 11.76 -18.02 -18.34
C THR A 64 12.51 -16.71 -18.11
N ASN A 65 11.82 -15.58 -17.98
CA ASN A 65 12.44 -14.28 -17.77
C ASN A 65 12.91 -14.10 -16.30
N LYS A 66 14.23 -14.04 -16.11
CA LYS A 66 14.86 -13.90 -14.77
C LYS A 66 14.45 -12.61 -14.06
N SER A 67 14.38 -11.49 -14.78
CA SER A 67 14.01 -10.18 -14.22
C SER A 67 12.55 -10.18 -13.77
N ALA A 68 11.65 -10.76 -14.57
CA ALA A 68 10.24 -10.90 -14.21
C ALA A 68 10.06 -11.74 -12.94
N ARG A 69 10.74 -12.89 -12.81
CA ARG A 69 10.71 -13.70 -11.58
C ARG A 69 11.22 -12.94 -10.36
N ARG A 70 12.30 -12.17 -10.52
CA ARG A 70 12.88 -11.36 -9.43
C ARG A 70 11.90 -10.27 -8.98
N PHE A 71 11.31 -9.53 -9.92
CA PHE A 71 10.31 -8.52 -9.64
C PHE A 71 9.09 -9.13 -8.95
N LYS A 72 8.53 -10.22 -9.49
CA LYS A 72 7.37 -10.90 -8.88
C LYS A 72 7.65 -11.29 -7.42
N ARG A 73 8.80 -11.91 -7.18
CA ARG A 73 9.18 -12.30 -5.82
C ARG A 73 9.28 -11.07 -4.91
N MET A 74 10.03 -10.06 -5.32
CA MET A 74 10.22 -8.85 -4.50
C MET A 74 8.91 -8.11 -4.22
N PHE A 75 8.08 -7.87 -5.24
CA PHE A 75 6.92 -7.00 -5.15
C PHE A 75 5.67 -7.69 -4.60
N PHE A 76 5.43 -8.96 -4.94
CA PHE A 76 4.20 -9.65 -4.52
C PHE A 76 4.39 -10.49 -3.25
N SER A 77 5.61 -10.92 -2.90
CA SER A 77 5.79 -11.74 -1.69
C SER A 77 5.67 -10.96 -0.38
N SER A 78 5.80 -9.63 -0.43
CA SER A 78 5.60 -8.74 0.72
C SER A 78 4.16 -8.20 0.81
N ALA A 79 3.28 -8.61 -0.09
CA ALA A 79 1.91 -8.10 -0.15
C ALA A 79 1.07 -8.61 1.02
N ILE A 80 0.39 -7.69 1.72
CA ILE A 80 -0.46 -7.98 2.88
C ILE A 80 -1.75 -7.16 2.77
N ASP A 81 -2.89 -7.83 2.85
CA ASP A 81 -4.19 -7.18 2.90
C ASP A 81 -4.41 -6.50 4.26
N VAL A 82 -4.88 -5.26 4.24
CA VAL A 82 -5.20 -4.46 5.43
C VAL A 82 -6.58 -3.82 5.27
N ASN A 83 -7.33 -3.81 6.36
CA ASN A 83 -8.68 -3.24 6.38
C ASN A 83 -8.65 -1.81 6.94
N LEU A 84 -9.47 -0.94 6.35
CA LEU A 84 -9.83 0.34 6.94
C LEU A 84 -10.76 0.09 8.13
N ASP A 85 -10.40 0.64 9.29
CA ASP A 85 -11.31 0.65 10.43
C ASP A 85 -12.41 1.72 10.27
N SER A 86 -13.39 1.74 11.19
CA SER A 86 -14.49 2.70 11.17
C SER A 86 -14.04 4.17 11.31
N GLN A 87 -12.80 4.41 11.76
CA GLN A 87 -12.19 5.73 11.91
C GLN A 87 -11.29 6.10 10.72
N GLY A 88 -11.21 5.25 9.69
CA GLY A 88 -10.36 5.46 8.51
C GLY A 88 -8.87 5.26 8.80
N ARG A 89 -8.53 4.42 9.77
CA ARG A 89 -7.15 4.03 10.04
C ARG A 89 -6.83 2.66 9.44
N ILE A 90 -5.56 2.46 9.14
CA ILE A 90 -5.00 1.16 8.73
C ILE A 90 -3.80 0.82 9.60
N ILE A 91 -3.61 -0.47 9.88
CA ILE A 91 -2.39 -0.96 10.50
C ILE A 91 -1.30 -1.08 9.45
N ILE A 92 -0.09 -0.61 9.76
CA ILE A 92 1.09 -0.88 8.93
C ILE A 92 1.78 -2.12 9.53
N PRO A 93 1.81 -3.26 8.81
CA PRO A 93 2.48 -4.47 9.27
C PRO A 93 3.92 -4.19 9.71
N GLN A 94 4.33 -4.78 10.83
CA GLN A 94 5.66 -4.53 11.42
C GLN A 94 6.79 -4.86 10.43
N THR A 95 6.64 -5.93 9.65
CA THR A 95 7.60 -6.34 8.62
C THR A 95 7.81 -5.26 7.57
N LEU A 96 6.74 -4.63 7.08
CA LEU A 96 6.82 -3.55 6.09
C LEU A 96 7.43 -2.28 6.69
N ARG A 97 7.09 -1.95 7.95
CA ARG A 97 7.72 -0.82 8.67
C ARG A 97 9.22 -0.99 8.81
N GLN A 98 9.68 -2.20 9.13
CA GLN A 98 11.11 -2.51 9.25
C GLN A 98 11.82 -2.38 7.90
N LEU A 99 11.20 -2.87 6.81
CA LEU A 99 11.77 -2.76 5.46
C LEU A 99 11.87 -1.30 4.99
N ALA A 100 10.85 -0.48 5.29
CA ALA A 100 10.80 0.94 4.90
C ALA A 100 11.45 1.90 5.93
N ASN A 101 12.07 1.37 6.98
CA ASN A 101 12.69 2.16 8.05
C ASN A 101 11.74 3.21 8.68
N ILE A 102 10.48 2.83 8.88
CA ILE A 102 9.44 3.70 9.45
C ILE A 102 9.39 3.53 10.97
N GLU A 103 9.66 4.61 11.70
CA GLU A 103 9.54 4.67 13.16
C GLU A 103 8.24 5.35 13.62
N LYS A 104 8.07 6.64 13.31
CA LYS A 104 6.97 7.46 13.83
C LYS A 104 6.39 8.45 12.83
N ASN A 105 7.22 9.31 12.24
CA ASN A 105 6.79 10.29 11.25
C ASN A 105 6.76 9.64 9.87
N ILE A 106 5.65 9.81 9.15
CA ILE A 106 5.40 9.18 7.85
C ILE A 106 4.91 10.26 6.89
N VAL A 107 5.38 10.22 5.65
CA VAL A 107 4.83 11.04 4.59
C VAL A 107 3.93 10.16 3.75
N VAL A 108 2.65 10.50 3.70
CA VAL A 108 1.65 9.79 2.90
C VAL A 108 1.49 10.51 1.58
N LEU A 109 1.84 9.83 0.49
CA LEU A 109 1.75 10.35 -0.88
C LEU A 109 0.62 9.66 -1.64
N GLY A 110 -0.13 10.42 -2.42
CA GLY A 110 -1.06 9.85 -3.40
C GLY A 110 -0.40 9.82 -4.77
N ASN A 111 -0.19 8.62 -5.31
CA ASN A 111 0.43 8.39 -6.61
C ASN A 111 -0.57 7.82 -7.61
N LEU A 112 -1.66 8.57 -7.83
CA LEU A 112 -2.78 8.26 -8.72
C LEU A 112 -3.60 7.03 -8.30
N ASP A 113 -3.09 5.83 -8.57
CA ASP A 113 -3.79 4.55 -8.36
C ASP A 113 -3.46 3.89 -7.02
N HIS A 114 -2.50 4.43 -6.27
CA HIS A 114 -2.12 3.94 -4.95
C HIS A 114 -1.62 5.05 -4.02
N ILE A 115 -1.38 4.66 -2.76
CA ILE A 115 -0.75 5.47 -1.72
C ILE A 115 0.67 4.97 -1.51
N GLU A 116 1.63 5.86 -1.26
CA GLU A 116 2.98 5.53 -0.82
C GLU A 116 3.22 6.08 0.60
N LEU A 117 3.95 5.32 1.42
CA LEU A 117 4.31 5.63 2.81
C LEU A 117 5.81 5.52 3.04
#